data_AF-A0A7S2TK05-F1
#
_entry.id   AF-A0A7S2TK05-F1
#
_cell.length_a   1.000
_cell.length_b   1.000
_cell.length_c   1.000
_cell.angle_alpha   90.00
_cell.angle_beta   90.00
_cell.angle_gamma   90.00
#
_symmetry.space_group_name_H-M   'P 1'
#
loop_
_entity.id
_entity.type
_entity.pdbx_description
1 polymer ?
#
loop_
_entity_poly.entity_id
_entity_poly.type
_entity_poly.pdbx_seq_one_letter_code
_entity_poly.pdbx_strand_id
1 'polypeptide(L)'
;QRSGLRGSLKACPFITRLRQYQLVAKNKNTPFLLRDYEAIEIMKQDCSLCGKIRGPDEVHGITRLHKTSKKPKHGSASISSSSSSSSCFMGPYSRDNCKSACRLCNVMKHAYSPDNFVRMCRHIATHRGMGEFGCFPESFRNNISKRNRSSYVTTSKTHSLTNVQFEEIVRQPCYYCGKEHRPPIHYNGLDRLDSTKRVYTTTSCVSCCGTCNMSKSRLTEQQFLDHCLRVARFNTANNKAAAAEEEEGEGEAQEVAAQH
;
A
#
# COMPACT_ATOMS: atom_id res chain seq x y z
N GLN A 1 23.14 -5.49 52.31
CA GLN A 1 23.25 -5.67 50.85
C GLN A 1 22.22 -6.68 50.38
N ARG A 2 21.11 -6.27 49.74
CA ARG A 2 20.28 -7.12 48.87
C ARG A 2 19.55 -6.21 47.86
N SER A 3 20.30 -5.71 46.88
CA SER A 3 19.75 -5.06 45.69
C SER A 3 19.35 -6.15 44.68
N GLY A 4 18.11 -6.62 44.78
CA GLY A 4 17.53 -7.54 43.80
C GLY A 4 17.18 -6.83 42.50
N LEU A 5 17.85 -7.21 41.41
CA LEU A 5 17.62 -6.79 40.03
C LEU A 5 16.14 -7.00 39.62
N ARG A 6 15.36 -5.92 39.52
CA ARG A 6 14.10 -5.94 38.77
C ARG A 6 14.40 -5.66 37.29
N GLY A 7 14.77 -6.71 36.57
CA GLY A 7 14.76 -6.67 35.10
C GLY A 7 13.31 -6.59 34.61
N SER A 8 12.93 -5.47 33.99
CA SER A 8 11.62 -5.34 33.33
C SER A 8 11.57 -6.33 32.16
N LEU A 9 10.81 -7.43 32.32
CA LEU A 9 10.54 -8.37 31.23
C LEU A 9 9.82 -7.61 30.11
N LYS A 10 10.52 -7.37 29.00
CA LYS A 10 9.93 -6.73 27.82
C LYS A 10 8.82 -7.64 27.28
N ALA A 11 7.62 -7.10 27.12
CA ALA A 11 6.50 -7.84 26.57
C ALA A 11 6.82 -8.40 25.19
N CYS A 12 6.33 -9.61 24.90
CA CYS A 12 6.50 -10.26 23.60
C CYS A 12 6.13 -9.31 22.43
N PRO A 13 6.98 -9.16 21.40
CA PRO A 13 6.74 -8.24 20.28
C PRO A 13 5.38 -8.47 19.58
N PHE A 14 4.95 -9.73 19.46
CA PHE A 14 3.66 -10.09 18.87
C PHE A 14 2.48 -9.56 19.68
N ILE A 15 2.52 -9.72 21.00
CA ILE A 15 1.47 -9.23 21.91
C ILE A 15 1.40 -7.71 21.88
N THR A 16 2.56 -7.05 21.88
CA THR A 16 2.64 -5.59 21.78
C THR A 16 2.02 -5.09 20.47
N ARG A 17 2.34 -5.74 19.35
CA ARG A 17 1.78 -5.42 18.03
C ARG A 17 0.26 -5.66 17.98
N LEU A 18 -0.21 -6.79 18.51
CA LEU A 18 -1.63 -7.15 18.54
C LEU A 18 -2.46 -6.12 19.31
N ARG A 19 -2.00 -5.71 20.50
CA ARG A 19 -2.66 -4.68 21.31
C ARG A 19 -2.77 -3.35 20.56
N GLN A 20 -1.75 -2.98 19.77
CA GLN A 20 -1.83 -1.80 18.90
C GLN A 20 -2.93 -1.94 17.84
N TYR A 21 -3.06 -3.10 17.21
CA TYR A 21 -4.13 -3.34 16.23
C TYR A 21 -5.52 -3.28 16.86
N GLN A 22 -5.70 -3.89 18.04
CA GLN A 22 -6.97 -3.84 18.78
C GLN A 22 -7.33 -2.41 19.19
N LEU A 23 -6.37 -1.63 19.68
CA LEU A 23 -6.56 -0.21 20.01
C LEU A 23 -6.95 0.62 18.78
N VAL A 24 -6.23 0.45 17.66
CA VAL A 24 -6.55 1.15 16.40
C VAL A 24 -7.93 0.74 15.88
N ALA A 25 -8.29 -0.54 15.98
CA ALA A 25 -9.60 -1.05 15.58
C ALA A 25 -10.72 -0.42 16.42
N LYS A 26 -10.55 -0.39 17.75
CA LYS A 26 -11.49 0.29 18.67
C LYS A 26 -11.65 1.77 18.34
N ASN A 27 -10.54 2.49 18.16
CA ASN A 27 -10.56 3.94 17.86
C ASN A 27 -11.23 4.25 16.52
N LYS A 28 -11.14 3.33 15.54
CA LYS A 28 -11.75 3.48 14.21
C LYS A 28 -13.10 2.79 14.09
N ASN A 29 -13.67 2.31 15.19
CA ASN A 29 -14.90 1.51 15.22
C ASN A 29 -14.91 0.38 14.16
N THR A 30 -13.77 -0.29 13.99
CA THR A 30 -13.62 -1.42 13.07
C THR A 30 -13.75 -2.72 13.86
N PRO A 31 -14.65 -3.65 13.48
CA PRO A 31 -14.77 -4.91 14.21
C PRO A 31 -13.47 -5.73 14.18
N PHE A 32 -13.07 -6.23 15.34
CA PHE A 32 -11.91 -7.11 15.51
C PHE A 32 -12.40 -8.50 15.92
N LEU A 33 -12.52 -9.39 14.95
CA LEU A 33 -13.11 -10.73 15.07
C LEU A 33 -12.06 -11.85 15.15
N LEU A 34 -10.78 -11.52 14.98
CA LEU A 34 -9.67 -12.46 15.19
C LEU A 34 -9.51 -12.74 16.68
N ARG A 35 -9.35 -14.02 17.02
CA ARG A 35 -8.79 -14.42 18.31
C ARG A 35 -7.31 -14.08 18.35
N ASP A 36 -6.77 -13.88 19.55
CA ASP A 36 -5.37 -13.47 19.73
C ASP A 36 -4.39 -14.44 19.05
N TYR A 37 -4.62 -15.75 19.19
CA TYR A 37 -3.77 -16.75 18.56
C TYR A 37 -3.84 -16.71 17.03
N GLU A 38 -5.01 -16.47 16.44
CA GLU A 38 -5.19 -16.37 14.97
C GLU A 38 -4.45 -15.15 14.44
N ALA A 39 -4.53 -14.02 15.14
CA ALA A 39 -3.80 -12.82 14.78
C ALA A 39 -2.28 -13.05 14.83
N ILE A 40 -1.80 -13.77 15.84
CA ILE A 40 -0.38 -14.14 15.99
C ILE A 40 0.06 -15.09 14.88
N GLU A 41 -0.74 -16.11 14.55
CA GLU A 41 -0.48 -17.02 13.43
C GLU A 41 -0.33 -16.26 12.12
N ILE A 42 -1.23 -15.31 11.84
CA ILE A 42 -1.11 -14.43 10.68
C ILE A 42 0.21 -13.65 10.74
N MET A 43 0.55 -13.00 11.86
CA MET A 43 1.78 -12.21 11.98
C MET A 43 3.08 -13.05 11.84
N LYS A 44 3.01 -14.36 12.03
CA LYS A 44 4.15 -15.28 11.88
C LYS A 44 4.44 -15.68 10.44
N GLN A 45 3.46 -15.52 9.54
CA GLN A 45 3.61 -15.84 8.12
C GLN A 45 4.45 -14.80 7.37
N ASP A 46 5.00 -15.22 6.24
CA ASP A 46 5.67 -14.34 5.29
C ASP A 46 4.72 -13.29 4.69
N CYS A 47 5.28 -12.20 4.19
CA CYS A 47 4.47 -11.11 3.64
C CYS A 47 3.72 -11.58 2.39
N SER A 48 2.40 -11.61 2.44
CA SER A 48 1.55 -12.07 1.34
C SER A 48 1.54 -11.13 0.14
N LEU A 49 2.14 -9.94 0.24
CA LEU A 49 2.14 -8.92 -0.82
C LEU A 49 3.47 -8.84 -1.58
N CYS A 50 4.60 -9.14 -0.93
CA CYS A 50 5.93 -8.98 -1.53
C CYS A 50 6.89 -10.15 -1.27
N GLY A 51 6.39 -11.25 -0.69
CA GLY A 51 7.20 -12.43 -0.39
C GLY A 51 8.35 -12.18 0.57
N LYS A 52 8.29 -11.12 1.40
CA LYS A 52 9.32 -10.91 2.43
C LYS A 52 9.23 -12.04 3.44
N ILE A 53 10.31 -12.80 3.55
CA ILE A 53 10.50 -13.83 4.58
C ILE A 53 10.67 -13.16 5.94
N ARG A 54 9.96 -13.68 6.94
CA ARG A 54 10.05 -13.17 8.31
C ARG A 54 11.38 -13.58 8.97
N GLY A 55 12.19 -12.61 9.38
CA GLY A 55 13.38 -12.86 10.21
C GLY A 55 13.01 -13.29 11.64
N PRO A 56 13.88 -13.99 12.38
CA PRO A 56 13.60 -14.56 13.71
C PRO A 56 12.92 -13.59 14.70
N ASP A 57 13.39 -12.34 14.73
CA ASP A 57 12.88 -11.29 15.64
C ASP A 57 11.90 -10.30 14.96
N GLU A 58 11.59 -10.50 13.68
CA GLU A 58 10.68 -9.62 12.94
C GLU A 58 9.23 -10.05 13.12
N VAL A 59 8.36 -9.09 13.43
CA VAL A 59 6.92 -9.28 13.49
C VAL A 59 6.28 -8.59 12.30
N HIS A 60 5.71 -9.38 11.39
CA HIS A 60 4.89 -8.82 10.33
C HIS A 60 3.57 -8.25 10.90
N GLY A 61 2.97 -7.35 10.14
CA GLY A 61 1.66 -6.81 10.46
C GLY A 61 0.53 -7.65 9.86
N ILE A 62 -0.68 -7.25 10.20
CA ILE A 62 -1.90 -7.74 9.58
C ILE A 62 -2.35 -6.73 8.52
N THR A 63 -2.57 -7.20 7.30
CA THR A 63 -3.22 -6.44 6.22
C THR A 63 -4.64 -6.93 6.00
N ARG A 64 -5.56 -6.00 5.69
CA ARG A 64 -6.95 -6.34 5.36
C ARG A 64 -7.14 -6.43 3.86
N LEU A 65 -7.88 -7.45 3.42
CA LEU A 65 -8.06 -7.83 2.02
C LEU A 65 -9.23 -7.14 1.33
N HIS A 66 -10.10 -6.45 2.08
CA HIS A 66 -11.35 -5.86 1.61
C HIS A 66 -12.41 -6.90 1.20
N LYS A 67 -12.29 -8.12 1.71
CA LYS A 67 -13.34 -9.13 1.62
C LYS A 67 -14.44 -8.77 2.62
N THR A 68 -15.61 -8.37 2.13
CA THR A 68 -16.80 -8.23 2.97
C THR A 68 -17.48 -9.60 3.06
N SER A 69 -17.47 -10.23 4.22
CA SER A 69 -18.38 -11.34 4.50
C SER A 69 -19.82 -10.79 4.44
N LYS A 70 -20.45 -10.89 3.26
CA LYS A 70 -21.81 -10.41 2.91
C LYS A 70 -21.98 -8.88 2.97
N LYS A 71 -22.42 -8.26 1.86
CA LYS A 71 -23.12 -6.96 1.93
C LYS A 71 -24.25 -7.11 2.95
N PRO A 72 -24.51 -6.15 3.86
CA PRO A 72 -25.76 -6.16 4.60
C PRO A 72 -26.90 -6.16 3.58
N LYS A 73 -27.65 -7.27 3.51
CA LYS A 73 -28.95 -7.29 2.86
C LYS A 73 -29.86 -6.47 3.76
N HIS A 74 -30.12 -5.23 3.35
CA HIS A 74 -31.29 -4.38 3.61
C HIS A 74 -30.86 -2.91 3.66
N GLY A 75 -31.45 -2.12 2.77
CA GLY A 75 -31.18 -0.70 2.62
C GLY A 75 -30.66 -0.37 1.22
N SER A 76 -31.57 -0.38 0.23
CA SER A 76 -31.39 0.23 -1.07
C SER A 76 -31.02 1.70 -0.93
N ALA A 77 -29.73 2.01 -1.04
CA ALA A 77 -29.25 3.30 -1.52
C ALA A 77 -28.14 2.99 -2.52
N SER A 78 -28.45 3.18 -3.80
CA SER A 78 -27.46 3.40 -4.84
C SER A 78 -26.61 4.60 -4.40
N ILE A 79 -25.46 4.33 -3.77
CA ILE A 79 -24.47 5.37 -3.52
C ILE A 79 -23.87 5.69 -4.89
N SER A 80 -24.42 6.74 -5.48
CA SER A 80 -23.87 7.45 -6.60
C SER A 80 -22.40 7.75 -6.33
N SER A 81 -21.60 7.50 -7.36
CA SER A 81 -20.19 7.84 -7.48
C SER A 81 -20.00 9.36 -7.49
N SER A 82 -20.22 10.02 -6.37
CA SER A 82 -19.99 11.47 -6.23
C SER A 82 -20.07 11.89 -4.77
N SER A 83 -19.03 11.61 -3.99
CA SER A 83 -18.64 12.46 -2.86
C SER A 83 -17.25 12.10 -2.36
N SER A 84 -16.46 13.15 -2.21
CA SER A 84 -15.06 13.15 -1.84
C SER A 84 -14.89 12.74 -0.37
N SER A 85 -13.91 11.87 -0.10
CA SER A 85 -13.40 11.52 1.24
C SER A 85 -14.16 10.46 2.06
N SER A 86 -14.78 9.46 1.43
CA SER A 86 -15.14 8.22 2.15
C SER A 86 -13.91 7.33 2.30
N SER A 87 -13.40 7.17 3.53
CA SER A 87 -12.38 6.15 3.81
C SER A 87 -12.93 4.80 3.35
N CYS A 88 -12.31 4.18 2.34
CA CYS A 88 -12.78 2.91 1.82
C CYS A 88 -12.80 1.87 2.95
N PHE A 89 -14.00 1.42 3.32
CA PHE A 89 -14.19 0.44 4.37
C PHE A 89 -13.47 -0.86 3.97
N MET A 90 -12.43 -1.21 4.73
CA MET A 90 -11.55 -2.35 4.42
C MET A 90 -12.08 -3.68 4.99
N GLY A 91 -13.28 -3.68 5.58
CA GLY A 91 -13.83 -4.82 6.31
C GLY A 91 -13.27 -4.99 7.74
N PRO A 92 -13.81 -5.97 8.49
CA PRO A 92 -13.36 -6.29 9.84
C PRO A 92 -11.98 -6.97 9.84
N TYR A 93 -11.32 -7.04 10.99
CA TYR A 93 -10.22 -7.99 11.16
C TYR A 93 -10.82 -9.37 11.41
N SER A 94 -10.80 -10.24 10.41
CA SER A 94 -11.32 -11.61 10.48
C SER A 94 -10.39 -12.57 9.74
N ARG A 95 -10.51 -13.88 10.00
CA ARG A 95 -9.67 -14.89 9.33
C ARG A 95 -9.72 -14.79 7.81
N ASP A 96 -10.91 -14.55 7.24
CA ASP A 96 -11.09 -14.48 5.79
C ASP A 96 -10.65 -13.14 5.18
N ASN A 97 -10.58 -12.08 5.96
CA ASN A 97 -10.25 -10.73 5.49
C ASN A 97 -8.83 -10.29 5.90
N CYS A 98 -8.03 -11.16 6.50
CA CYS A 98 -6.70 -10.80 6.98
C CYS A 98 -5.60 -11.73 6.46
N LYS A 99 -4.47 -11.14 6.11
CA LYS A 99 -3.22 -11.85 5.77
C LYS A 99 -2.02 -11.12 6.37
N SER A 100 -0.88 -11.80 6.38
CA SER A 100 0.38 -11.22 6.84
C SER A 100 0.91 -10.22 5.83
N ALA A 101 1.42 -9.09 6.30
CA ALA A 101 2.18 -8.19 5.46
C ALA A 101 3.28 -7.49 6.24
N CYS A 102 4.44 -7.34 5.61
CA CYS A 102 5.53 -6.55 6.17
C CYS A 102 5.10 -5.09 6.40
N ARG A 103 5.85 -4.37 7.24
CA ARG A 103 5.56 -2.96 7.57
C ARG A 103 5.47 -2.08 6.32
N LEU A 104 6.39 -2.25 5.36
CA LEU A 104 6.45 -1.43 4.15
C LEU A 104 5.21 -1.62 3.28
N CYS A 105 4.80 -2.87 3.00
CA CYS A 105 3.58 -3.11 2.22
C CYS A 105 2.35 -2.52 2.91
N ASN A 106 2.20 -2.66 4.23
CA ASN A 106 1.06 -2.08 4.95
C ASN A 106 1.03 -0.54 4.87
N VAL A 107 2.19 0.12 4.93
CA VAL A 107 2.30 1.57 4.77
C VAL A 107 1.97 1.98 3.34
N MET A 108 2.60 1.36 2.34
CA MET A 108 2.46 1.73 0.93
C MET A 108 1.07 1.42 0.37
N LYS A 109 0.50 0.27 0.73
CA LYS A 109 -0.89 -0.11 0.39
C LYS A 109 -1.88 0.87 1.01
N HIS A 110 -1.60 1.38 2.21
CA HIS A 110 -2.52 2.24 2.94
C HIS A 110 -3.92 1.60 2.99
N ALA A 111 -4.90 2.25 2.38
CA ALA A 111 -6.28 1.81 2.28
C ALA A 111 -6.63 1.24 0.88
N TYR A 112 -5.69 1.12 -0.05
CA TYR A 112 -5.95 0.44 -1.33
C TYR A 112 -6.23 -1.05 -1.10
N SER A 113 -7.01 -1.70 -1.97
CA SER A 113 -7.11 -3.17 -1.95
C SER A 113 -5.74 -3.78 -2.25
N PRO A 114 -5.45 -5.01 -1.79
CA PRO A 114 -4.21 -5.71 -2.14
C PRO A 114 -3.94 -5.73 -3.64
N ASP A 115 -4.96 -6.06 -4.41
CA ASP A 115 -4.92 -6.16 -5.87
C ASP A 115 -4.60 -4.80 -6.54
N ASN A 116 -5.28 -3.71 -6.14
CA ASN A 116 -4.96 -2.38 -6.66
C ASN A 116 -3.54 -1.94 -6.27
N PHE A 117 -3.09 -2.26 -5.06
CA PHE A 117 -1.72 -1.97 -4.62
C PHE A 117 -0.67 -2.74 -5.45
N VAL A 118 -0.93 -4.01 -5.79
CA VAL A 118 -0.08 -4.79 -6.68
C VAL A 118 -0.05 -4.19 -8.08
N ARG A 119 -1.21 -3.84 -8.66
CA ARG A 119 -1.27 -3.17 -9.98
C ARG A 119 -0.50 -1.85 -9.99
N MET A 120 -0.64 -1.03 -8.94
CA MET A 120 0.13 0.20 -8.79
C MET A 120 1.64 -0.05 -8.80
N CYS A 121 2.12 -1.04 -8.04
CA CYS A 121 3.55 -1.37 -7.98
C CYS A 121 4.09 -1.89 -9.31
N ARG A 122 3.32 -2.76 -9.98
CA ARG A 122 3.64 -3.29 -11.32
C ARG A 122 3.75 -2.17 -12.34
N HIS A 123 2.75 -1.28 -12.40
CA HIS A 123 2.76 -0.15 -13.33
C HIS A 123 3.94 0.81 -13.09
N ILE A 124 4.25 1.14 -11.82
CA ILE A 124 5.41 1.98 -11.50
C ILE A 124 6.71 1.31 -11.95
N ALA A 125 6.90 0.02 -11.66
CA ALA A 125 8.11 -0.71 -12.06
C ALA A 125 8.27 -0.74 -13.60
N THR A 126 7.20 -1.00 -14.35
CA THR A 126 7.19 -0.96 -15.81
C THR A 126 7.49 0.45 -16.34
N HIS A 127 6.79 1.46 -15.84
CA HIS A 127 6.97 2.85 -16.28
C HIS A 127 8.39 3.37 -16.02
N ARG A 128 9.05 2.88 -14.97
CA ARG A 128 10.44 3.23 -14.62
C ARG A 128 11.48 2.36 -15.32
N GLY A 129 11.08 1.51 -16.27
CA GLY A 129 11.99 0.66 -17.05
C GLY A 129 12.68 -0.44 -16.24
N MET A 130 12.09 -0.87 -15.12
CA MET A 130 12.68 -1.89 -14.24
C MET A 130 12.30 -3.33 -14.63
N GLY A 131 11.53 -3.48 -15.72
CA GLY A 131 11.04 -4.75 -16.27
C GLY A 131 9.59 -4.67 -16.73
N GLU A 132 9.14 -5.68 -17.48
CA GLU A 132 7.78 -5.73 -18.02
C GLU A 132 6.80 -6.40 -17.04
N PHE A 133 6.11 -5.58 -16.25
CA PHE A 133 5.12 -6.06 -15.27
C PHE A 133 3.68 -5.67 -15.63
N GLY A 134 3.48 -4.99 -16.77
CA GLY A 134 2.18 -4.49 -17.24
C GLY A 134 1.91 -3.03 -16.85
N CYS A 135 0.91 -2.44 -17.50
CA CYS A 135 0.54 -1.02 -17.37
C CYS A 135 -0.89 -0.88 -16.83
N PHE A 136 -1.04 -0.16 -15.73
CA PHE A 136 -2.30 -0.01 -14.98
C PHE A 136 -2.56 1.47 -14.60
N PRO A 137 -2.64 2.41 -15.57
CA PRO A 137 -2.82 3.83 -15.30
C PRO A 137 -4.13 4.17 -14.57
N GLU A 138 -5.17 3.36 -14.74
CA GLU A 138 -6.48 3.47 -14.08
C GLU A 138 -6.42 3.23 -12.56
N SER A 139 -5.39 2.51 -12.09
CA SER A 139 -5.16 2.27 -10.66
C SER A 139 -4.78 3.55 -9.88
N PHE A 140 -4.48 4.65 -10.59
CA PHE A 140 -4.08 5.94 -10.03
C PHE A 140 -5.21 6.97 -10.11
N ARG A 141 -5.77 7.31 -8.94
CA ARG A 141 -6.91 8.22 -8.84
C ARG A 141 -6.60 9.64 -9.32
N ASN A 142 -7.61 10.26 -9.92
CA ASN A 142 -7.59 11.68 -10.23
C ASN A 142 -7.62 12.53 -8.95
N ASN A 143 -7.06 13.73 -9.03
CA ASN A 143 -7.02 14.68 -7.94
C ASN A 143 -7.53 16.00 -8.52
N ILE A 144 -8.75 16.36 -8.17
CA ILE A 144 -9.41 17.57 -8.68
C ILE A 144 -9.00 18.83 -7.90
N SER A 145 -8.32 18.66 -6.77
CA SER A 145 -7.85 19.77 -5.94
C SER A 145 -6.51 20.30 -6.46
N LYS A 146 -6.53 21.50 -7.05
CA LYS A 146 -5.33 22.25 -7.40
C LYS A 146 -4.54 22.57 -6.12
N ARG A 147 -3.25 22.26 -6.13
CA ARG A 147 -2.33 22.60 -5.05
C ARG A 147 -1.64 23.92 -5.33
N ASN A 148 -1.52 24.74 -4.29
CA ASN A 148 -0.77 25.98 -4.35
C ASN A 148 0.56 25.79 -3.60
N ARG A 149 1.57 26.58 -3.94
CA ARG A 149 2.89 26.54 -3.29
C ARG A 149 2.80 26.66 -1.77
N SER A 150 1.94 27.56 -1.27
CA SER A 150 1.73 27.77 0.17
C SER A 150 1.20 26.52 0.90
N SER A 151 0.51 25.60 0.21
CA SER A 151 0.05 24.33 0.79
C SER A 151 1.18 23.40 1.23
N TYR A 152 2.42 23.70 0.84
CA TYR A 152 3.62 22.93 1.19
C TYR A 152 4.43 23.57 2.33
N VAL A 153 4.04 24.77 2.78
CA VAL A 153 4.62 25.42 3.95
C VAL A 153 3.92 24.92 5.20
N THR A 154 4.69 24.47 6.18
CA THR A 154 4.20 24.09 7.50
C THR A 154 5.21 24.53 8.55
N THR A 155 4.90 24.39 9.84
CA THR A 155 5.86 24.62 10.92
C THR A 155 7.15 23.80 10.78
N SER A 156 7.09 22.66 10.07
CA SER A 156 8.22 21.73 9.89
C SER A 156 8.85 21.75 8.49
N LYS A 157 8.28 22.53 7.54
CA LYS A 157 8.67 22.50 6.12
C LYS A 157 8.56 23.89 5.49
N THR A 158 9.55 24.25 4.68
CA THR A 158 9.62 25.53 3.95
C THR A 158 9.97 25.26 2.48
N HIS A 159 9.90 26.26 1.60
CA HIS A 159 10.38 26.10 0.21
C HIS A 159 11.25 27.28 -0.21
N SER A 160 12.18 27.01 -1.12
CA SER A 160 12.97 28.00 -1.86
C SER A 160 12.45 28.20 -3.29
N LEU A 161 11.28 27.63 -3.60
CA LEU A 161 10.65 27.72 -4.92
C LEU A 161 9.92 29.05 -5.12
N THR A 162 10.05 29.65 -6.29
CA THR A 162 9.13 30.70 -6.76
C THR A 162 7.78 30.09 -7.17
N ASN A 163 6.74 30.93 -7.39
CA ASN A 163 5.47 30.44 -7.93
C ASN A 163 5.65 29.84 -9.33
N VAL A 164 6.46 30.47 -10.18
CA VAL A 164 6.74 29.99 -11.55
C VAL A 164 7.41 28.61 -11.51
N GLN A 165 8.47 28.45 -10.73
CA GLN A 165 9.15 27.16 -10.57
C GLN A 165 8.22 26.07 -10.01
N PHE A 166 7.39 26.43 -9.03
CA PHE A 166 6.39 25.51 -8.50
C PHE A 166 5.44 25.01 -9.61
N GLU A 167 4.91 25.93 -10.41
CA GLU A 167 3.98 25.61 -11.48
C GLU A 167 4.62 24.79 -12.61
N GLU A 168 5.86 25.11 -12.99
CA GLU A 168 6.65 24.33 -13.96
C GLU A 168 6.81 22.89 -13.54
N ILE A 169 7.14 22.64 -12.25
CA ILE A 169 7.29 21.28 -11.73
C ILE A 169 5.95 20.56 -11.76
N VAL A 170 4.89 21.12 -11.17
CA VAL A 170 3.61 20.38 -11.04
C VAL A 170 2.90 20.14 -12.38
N ARG A 171 3.25 20.87 -13.45
CA ARG A 171 2.75 20.62 -14.82
C ARG A 171 3.37 19.37 -15.46
N GLN A 172 4.53 18.92 -14.98
CA GLN A 172 5.14 17.69 -15.51
C GLN A 172 4.28 16.46 -15.16
N PRO A 173 4.36 15.38 -15.96
CA PRO A 173 3.82 14.08 -15.58
C PRO A 173 4.37 13.62 -14.22
N CYS A 174 3.60 12.79 -13.51
CA CYS A 174 4.01 12.22 -12.24
C CYS A 174 5.33 11.46 -12.43
N TYR A 175 6.36 11.83 -11.67
CA TYR A 175 7.70 11.28 -11.78
C TYR A 175 7.76 9.75 -11.62
N TYR A 176 6.86 9.18 -10.82
CA TYR A 176 6.85 7.76 -10.49
C TYR A 176 6.01 6.90 -11.44
N CYS A 177 4.85 7.39 -11.89
CA CYS A 177 3.89 6.60 -12.66
C CYS A 177 3.47 7.23 -13.99
N GLY A 178 4.03 8.38 -14.36
CA GLY A 178 3.74 9.02 -15.64
C GLY A 178 2.36 9.68 -15.74
N LYS A 179 1.52 9.65 -14.68
CA LYS A 179 0.20 10.28 -14.72
C LYS A 179 0.30 11.77 -15.06
N GLU A 180 -0.28 12.15 -16.18
CA GLU A 180 -0.23 13.51 -16.73
C GLU A 180 -0.98 14.53 -15.88
N HIS A 181 -0.45 15.75 -15.82
CA HIS A 181 -1.17 16.90 -15.28
C HIS A 181 -2.24 17.35 -16.29
N ARG A 182 -3.52 17.12 -15.97
CA ARG A 182 -4.65 17.40 -16.87
C ARG A 182 -5.76 18.19 -16.18
N PRO A 183 -5.57 19.48 -15.87
CA PRO A 183 -6.62 20.32 -15.29
C PRO A 183 -7.87 20.38 -16.20
N PRO A 184 -9.09 20.42 -15.64
CA PRO A 184 -9.44 20.33 -14.21
C PRO A 184 -9.57 18.88 -13.70
N ILE A 185 -9.35 17.88 -14.55
CA ILE A 185 -9.56 16.45 -14.26
C ILE A 185 -8.52 15.94 -13.25
N HIS A 186 -7.25 16.32 -13.40
CA HIS A 186 -6.17 15.90 -12.53
C HIS A 186 -5.12 16.99 -12.35
N TYR A 187 -4.80 17.27 -11.09
CA TYR A 187 -3.68 18.10 -10.68
C TYR A 187 -2.64 17.23 -9.97
N ASN A 188 -1.42 17.24 -10.53
CA ASN A 188 -0.24 16.81 -9.79
C ASN A 188 0.13 17.86 -8.72
N GLY A 189 0.90 17.40 -7.74
CA GLY A 189 1.53 18.25 -6.73
C GLY A 189 3.03 18.01 -6.67
N LEU A 190 3.65 18.40 -5.57
CA LEU A 190 5.05 18.10 -5.28
C LEU A 190 5.23 16.88 -4.38
N ASP A 191 6.21 16.05 -4.72
CA ASP A 191 6.86 15.13 -3.79
C ASP A 191 8.34 15.50 -3.61
N ARG A 192 8.90 15.18 -2.44
CA ARG A 192 10.33 15.34 -2.16
C ARG A 192 11.00 14.00 -2.36
N LEU A 193 12.03 13.93 -3.20
CA LEU A 193 12.78 12.69 -3.44
C LEU A 193 13.33 12.08 -2.14
N ASP A 194 13.74 12.97 -1.22
CA ASP A 194 14.09 12.64 0.15
C ASP A 194 13.21 13.43 1.13
N SER A 195 12.36 12.70 1.87
CA SER A 195 11.43 13.29 2.83
C SER A 195 12.10 13.88 4.10
N THR A 196 13.37 13.58 4.35
CA THR A 196 14.15 14.16 5.45
C THR A 196 14.53 15.62 5.18
N LYS A 197 14.64 16.01 3.90
CA LYS A 197 14.91 17.39 3.49
C LYS A 197 13.70 18.28 3.79
N ARG A 198 13.88 19.29 4.64
CA ARG A 198 12.80 20.19 5.07
C ARG A 198 12.46 21.28 4.03
N VAL A 199 13.40 21.60 3.15
CA VAL A 199 13.26 22.66 2.15
C VAL A 199 12.90 22.07 0.79
N TYR A 200 11.79 22.54 0.20
CA TYR A 200 11.46 22.22 -1.19
C TYR A 200 12.29 23.09 -2.14
N THR A 201 12.97 22.47 -3.09
CA THR A 201 13.83 23.12 -4.11
C THR A 201 13.60 22.47 -5.47
N THR A 202 14.05 23.10 -6.55
CA THR A 202 13.91 22.57 -7.92
C THR A 202 14.67 21.26 -8.14
N THR A 203 15.71 20.98 -7.34
CA THR A 203 16.53 19.76 -7.46
C THR A 203 16.10 18.65 -6.51
N SER A 204 15.37 18.97 -5.44
CA SER A 204 14.93 18.00 -4.42
C SER A 204 13.48 17.56 -4.56
N CYS A 205 12.73 18.19 -5.47
CA CYS A 205 11.30 18.01 -5.63
C CYS A 205 10.94 17.64 -7.06
N VAL A 206 9.91 16.82 -7.19
CA VAL A 206 9.39 16.35 -8.48
C VAL A 206 7.87 16.44 -8.51
N SER A 207 7.31 16.46 -9.73
CA SER A 207 5.87 16.32 -9.92
C SER A 207 5.39 14.96 -9.45
N CYS A 208 4.30 14.92 -8.70
CA CYS A 208 3.77 13.66 -8.17
C CYS A 208 2.25 13.69 -8.02
N CYS A 209 1.60 12.62 -8.48
CA CYS A 209 0.18 12.42 -8.25
C CYS A 209 -0.08 12.05 -6.79
N GLY A 210 -1.29 12.33 -6.28
CA GLY A 210 -1.64 12.06 -4.88
C GLY A 210 -1.50 10.59 -4.47
N THR A 211 -1.74 9.67 -5.41
CA THR A 211 -1.62 8.23 -5.20
C THR A 211 -0.17 7.82 -4.92
N CYS A 212 0.77 8.19 -5.79
CA CYS A 212 2.20 7.89 -5.60
C CYS A 212 2.76 8.57 -4.36
N ASN A 213 2.41 9.84 -4.11
CA ASN A 213 2.88 10.58 -2.94
C ASN A 213 2.44 9.91 -1.62
N MET A 214 1.18 9.45 -1.56
CA MET A 214 0.67 8.73 -0.40
C MET A 214 1.34 7.37 -0.20
N SER A 215 1.54 6.60 -1.26
CA SER A 215 2.22 5.30 -1.19
C SER A 215 3.70 5.44 -0.83
N LYS A 216 4.42 6.41 -1.41
CA LYS A 216 5.82 6.69 -1.07
C LYS A 216 5.96 7.18 0.36
N SER A 217 5.05 8.04 0.82
CA SER A 217 5.02 8.55 2.19
C SER A 217 6.38 9.18 2.57
N ARG A 218 7.08 8.62 3.56
CA ARG A 218 8.39 9.10 4.03
C ARG A 218 9.57 8.33 3.45
N LEU A 219 9.32 7.36 2.56
CA LEU A 219 10.39 6.61 1.91
C LEU A 219 11.21 7.54 1.02
N THR A 220 12.50 7.23 0.91
CA THR A 220 13.32 7.76 -0.18
C THR A 220 12.81 7.22 -1.52
N GLU A 221 13.15 7.90 -2.61
CA GLU A 221 12.88 7.40 -3.96
C GLU A 221 13.32 5.95 -4.14
N GLN A 222 14.59 5.64 -3.83
CA GLN A 222 15.16 4.32 -4.03
C GLN A 222 14.38 3.25 -3.25
N GLN A 223 14.12 3.48 -1.96
CA GLN A 223 13.35 2.53 -1.13
C GLN A 223 11.94 2.28 -1.68
N PHE A 224 11.30 3.31 -2.24
CA PHE A 224 9.98 3.19 -2.83
C PHE A 224 10.01 2.38 -4.11
N LEU A 225 10.91 2.70 -5.04
CA LEU A 225 11.05 2.01 -6.33
C LEU A 225 11.47 0.54 -6.15
N ASP A 226 12.44 0.27 -5.28
CA ASP A 226 12.88 -1.11 -4.97
C ASP A 226 11.74 -1.94 -4.39
N HIS A 227 10.90 -1.35 -3.55
CA HIS A 227 9.76 -2.06 -2.98
C HIS A 227 8.65 -2.29 -4.00
N CYS A 228 8.39 -1.33 -4.90
CA CYS A 228 7.48 -1.53 -6.04
C CYS A 228 7.96 -2.69 -6.92
N LEU A 229 9.26 -2.73 -7.25
CA LEU A 229 9.85 -3.80 -8.04
C LEU A 229 9.73 -5.16 -7.33
N ARG A 230 9.98 -5.22 -6.01
CA ARG A 230 9.84 -6.45 -5.23
C ARG A 230 8.41 -7.01 -5.28
N VAL A 231 7.42 -6.14 -5.04
CA VAL A 231 5.99 -6.51 -5.13
C VAL A 231 5.66 -7.00 -6.54
N ALA A 232 6.11 -6.29 -7.57
CA ALA A 232 5.85 -6.64 -8.96
C ALA A 232 6.41 -8.04 -9.30
N ARG A 233 7.68 -8.30 -8.99
CA ARG A 233 8.34 -9.59 -9.24
C ARG A 233 7.64 -10.74 -8.54
N PHE A 234 7.32 -10.59 -7.25
CA PHE A 234 6.68 -11.63 -6.46
C PHE A 234 5.31 -12.03 -7.04
N ASN A 235 4.48 -11.05 -7.40
CA ASN A 235 3.13 -11.34 -7.90
C ASN A 235 3.14 -11.83 -9.36
N THR A 236 4.11 -11.41 -10.18
CA THR A 236 4.25 -11.97 -11.54
C THR A 236 4.72 -13.42 -11.49
N ALA A 237 5.65 -13.77 -10.60
CA ALA A 237 6.11 -15.16 -10.45
C ALA A 237 4.99 -16.09 -9.97
N ASN A 238 4.23 -15.67 -8.95
CA ASN A 238 3.11 -16.46 -8.43
C ASN A 238 2.01 -16.66 -9.48
N ASN A 239 1.70 -15.64 -10.28
CA ASN A 239 0.70 -15.77 -11.35
C ASN A 239 1.14 -16.77 -12.42
N LYS A 240 2.45 -16.85 -12.74
CA LYS A 240 2.97 -17.84 -13.69
C LYS A 240 2.93 -19.25 -13.11
N ALA A 241 3.28 -19.42 -11.83
CA ALA A 241 3.18 -20.71 -11.16
C ALA A 241 1.74 -21.22 -11.12
N ALA A 242 0.79 -20.36 -10.75
CA ALA A 242 -0.63 -20.72 -10.73
C ALA A 242 -1.16 -21.10 -12.12
N ALA A 243 -0.76 -20.39 -13.19
CA ALA A 243 -1.16 -20.73 -14.55
C ALA A 243 -0.59 -22.08 -15.02
N ALA A 244 0.65 -22.41 -14.63
CA ALA A 244 1.25 -23.69 -14.96
C ALA A 244 0.55 -24.86 -14.24
N GLU A 245 0.18 -24.67 -12.96
CA GLU A 245 -0.58 -25.67 -12.20
C GLU A 245 -1.99 -25.91 -12.77
N GLU A 246 -2.64 -24.86 -13.31
CA GLU A 246 -3.94 -24.98 -13.99
C GLU A 246 -3.83 -25.74 -15.32
N GLU A 247 -2.80 -25.47 -16.13
CA GLU A 247 -2.55 -26.19 -17.39
C GLU A 247 -2.20 -27.68 -17.16
N GLU A 248 -1.43 -28.01 -16.12
CA GLU A 248 -1.12 -29.40 -15.74
C GLU A 248 -2.37 -30.15 -15.24
N GLY A 249 -3.23 -29.50 -14.44
CA GLY A 249 -4.48 -30.10 -13.95
C GLY A 249 -5.55 -30.32 -15.02
N GLU A 250 -5.60 -29.47 -16.05
CA GLU A 250 -6.49 -29.68 -17.21
C GLU A 250 -6.00 -30.80 -18.12
N GLY A 251 -4.68 -30.99 -18.25
CA GLY A 251 -4.07 -32.10 -18.98
C GLY A 251 -4.40 -33.47 -18.37
N GLU A 252 -4.28 -33.60 -17.04
CA GLU A 252 -4.63 -34.84 -16.33
C GLU A 252 -6.14 -35.14 -16.39
N ALA A 253 -7.01 -34.13 -16.33
CA ALA A 253 -8.46 -34.31 -16.45
C ALA A 253 -8.89 -34.78 -17.86
N GLN A 254 -8.19 -34.34 -18.91
CA GLN A 254 -8.45 -34.78 -20.29
C GLN A 254 -7.93 -36.21 -20.56
N GLU A 255 -6.81 -36.60 -19.95
CA GLU A 255 -6.25 -37.95 -20.10
C GLU A 255 -7.10 -39.02 -19.39
N VAL A 256 -7.69 -38.70 -18.23
CA VAL A 256 -8.66 -39.58 -17.56
C VAL A 256 -9.99 -39.69 -18.32
N ALA A 257 -10.42 -38.64 -19.02
CA ALA A 257 -11.63 -38.66 -19.84
C ALA A 257 -11.45 -39.41 -21.18
N ALA A 258 -10.23 -39.57 -21.67
CA ALA A 258 -9.91 -40.33 -22.89
C ALA A 258 -9.72 -41.85 -22.65
N GLN A 259 -9.70 -42.28 -21.38
CA GLN A 259 -9.57 -43.69 -20.98
C GLN A 259 -10.92 -44.35 -20.57
N HIS A 260 -12.04 -43.63 -20.77
CA HIS A 260 -13.41 -44.10 -20.59
C HIS A 260 -14.19 -44.05 -21.91
#